data_AF-A0A2E3CMF5-F1
#
_entry.id   AF-A0A2E3CMF5-F1
#
_cell.length_a   1.000
_cell.length_b   1.000
_cell.length_c   1.000
_cell.angle_alpha   90.00
_cell.angle_beta   90.00
_cell.angle_gamma   90.00
#
_symmetry.space_group_name_H-M   'P 1'
#
loop_
_entity.id
_entity.type
_entity.pdbx_description
1 polymer ?
#
loop_
_entity_poly.entity_id
_entity_poly.type
_entity_poly.pdbx_seq_one_letter_code
_entity_poly.pdbx_strand_id
1 'polypeptide(L)' 'PGRQDLVAEYERVTGRDTSDMDFFFAFASWRLACILEGVHARYVGGANVEIPEEVEIFPHSVVHLAERAAEILDA' A
#
# COMPACT_ATOMS: atom_id res chain seq x y z
N PRO A 1 -4.28 -11.91 17.90
CA PRO A 1 -3.68 -10.57 18.04
C PRO A 1 -4.11 -9.65 16.89
N GLY A 2 -4.63 -8.47 17.23
CA GLY A 2 -4.87 -7.40 16.28
C GLY A 2 -3.59 -6.63 15.93
N ARG A 3 -3.70 -5.68 15.00
CA ARG A 3 -2.57 -4.83 14.59
C ARG A 3 -1.93 -4.10 15.77
N GLN A 4 -2.75 -3.52 16.65
CA GLN A 4 -2.28 -2.78 17.83
C GLN A 4 -1.52 -3.69 18.80
N ASP A 5 -1.98 -4.94 19.00
CA ASP A 5 -1.28 -5.90 19.86
C ASP A 5 0.14 -6.19 19.33
N LEU A 6 0.30 -6.29 18.01
CA LEU A 6 1.59 -6.55 17.38
C LEU A 6 2.53 -5.34 17.49
N VAL A 7 2.01 -4.13 17.30
CA VAL A 7 2.79 -2.89 17.45
C VAL A 7 3.26 -2.72 18.91
N ALA A 8 2.36 -2.92 19.87
CA ALA A 8 2.67 -2.83 21.30
C ALA A 8 3.72 -3.87 21.72
N GLU A 9 3.62 -5.12 21.23
CA GLU A 9 4.61 -6.14 21.52
C GLU A 9 5.97 -5.82 20.89
N TYR A 10 5.98 -5.29 19.66
CA TYR A 10 7.21 -4.86 19.00
C TYR A 10 7.91 -3.72 19.76
N GLU A 11 7.16 -2.70 20.19
CA GLU A 11 7.68 -1.61 21.01
C GLU A 11 8.24 -2.13 22.34
N ARG A 12 7.48 -3.00 23.03
CA ARG A 12 7.89 -3.61 24.30
C ARG A 12 9.19 -4.41 24.19
N VAL A 13 9.34 -5.19 23.12
CA VAL A 13 10.51 -6.06 22.91
C VAL A 13 11.72 -5.28 22.41
N THR A 14 11.52 -4.26 21.57
CA THR A 14 12.63 -3.56 20.90
C THR A 14 13.00 -2.22 21.55
N GLY A 15 12.12 -1.64 22.36
CA GLY A 15 12.27 -0.30 22.93
C GLY A 15 12.21 0.83 21.89
N ARG A 16 11.78 0.53 20.66
CA ARG A 16 11.65 1.52 19.59
C ARG A 16 10.30 2.21 19.68
N ASP A 17 10.31 3.53 19.54
CA ASP A 17 9.11 4.34 19.43
C ASP A 17 8.28 3.92 18.20
N THR A 18 6.98 3.79 18.40
CA THR A 18 6.01 3.41 17.37
C THR A 18 4.88 4.43 17.21
N SER A 19 5.05 5.64 17.74
CA SER A 19 4.06 6.73 17.63
C SER A 19 3.61 7.01 16.20
N ASP A 20 4.52 6.88 15.24
CA ASP A 20 4.30 7.28 13.84
C ASP A 20 3.84 6.12 12.95
N MET A 21 3.35 5.01 13.53
CA MET A 21 2.97 3.82 12.76
C MET A 21 1.89 4.06 11.70
N ASP A 22 0.99 5.04 11.91
CA ASP A 22 -0.01 5.40 10.91
C ASP A 22 0.60 5.97 9.63
N PHE A 23 1.70 6.73 9.74
CA PHE A 23 2.48 7.14 8.56
C PHE A 23 3.00 5.94 7.79
N PHE A 24 3.53 4.92 8.48
CA PHE A 24 4.05 3.72 7.81
C PHE A 24 2.94 2.88 7.16
N PHE A 25 1.74 2.83 7.75
CA PHE A 25 0.59 2.17 7.14
C PHE A 25 0.10 2.92 5.91
N ALA A 26 -0.02 4.25 5.98
CA ALA A 26 -0.37 5.10 4.85
C ALA A 26 0.68 4.96 3.73
N PHE A 27 1.96 5.03 4.07
CA PHE A 27 3.06 4.88 3.13
C PHE A 27 3.06 3.50 2.47
N ALA A 28 2.78 2.42 3.20
CA ALA A 28 2.67 1.09 2.62
C ALA A 28 1.55 1.00 1.57
N SER A 29 0.37 1.59 1.86
CA SER A 29 -0.75 1.67 0.91
C SER A 29 -0.38 2.51 -0.32
N TRP A 30 0.17 3.70 -0.13
CA TRP A 30 0.61 4.58 -1.22
C TRP A 30 1.67 3.91 -2.10
N ARG A 31 2.70 3.31 -1.49
CA ARG A 31 3.77 2.61 -2.19
C ARG A 31 3.22 1.48 -3.05
N LEU A 32 2.24 0.72 -2.55
CA LEU A 32 1.60 -0.34 -3.33
C LEU A 32 0.82 0.23 -4.52
N ALA A 33 0.10 1.35 -4.34
CA ALA A 33 -0.58 2.04 -5.43
C ALA A 33 0.40 2.42 -6.55
N CYS A 34 1.55 3.02 -6.21
CA CYS A 34 2.58 3.38 -7.20
C CYS A 34 3.16 2.16 -7.92
N ILE A 35 3.35 1.04 -7.21
CA ILE A 35 3.84 -0.21 -7.82
C ILE A 35 2.83 -0.72 -8.84
N LEU A 36 1.55 -0.80 -8.49
CA LEU A 36 0.50 -1.29 -9.39
C LEU A 36 0.33 -0.38 -10.61
N GLU A 37 0.36 0.94 -10.41
CA GLU A 37 0.32 1.91 -11.51
C GLU A 37 1.51 1.75 -12.46
N GLY A 38 2.72 1.61 -11.91
CA GLY A 38 3.92 1.37 -12.72
C GLY A 38 3.87 0.07 -13.52
N VAL A 39 3.28 -1.00 -12.96
CA VAL A 39 3.07 -2.26 -13.67
C VAL A 39 2.03 -2.08 -14.78
N HIS A 40 0.87 -1.50 -14.47
CA HIS A 40 -0.20 -1.23 -15.43
C HIS A 40 0.31 -0.39 -16.62
N ALA A 41 1.00 0.72 -16.35
CA ALA A 41 1.57 1.60 -17.37
C ALA A 41 2.56 0.87 -18.30
N ARG A 42 3.34 -0.09 -17.78
CA ARG A 42 4.23 -0.91 -18.62
C ARG A 42 3.46 -1.86 -19.54
N TYR A 43 2.41 -2.52 -19.05
CA TYR A 43 1.57 -3.40 -19.87
C TYR A 43 0.85 -2.62 -20.98
N VAL A 44 0.17 -1.53 -20.63
CA VAL A 44 -0.56 -0.69 -21.60
C VAL A 44 0.37 0.03 -22.57
N GLY A 45 1.58 0.38 -22.14
CA GLY A 45 2.61 0.99 -22.98
C GLY A 45 3.22 0.05 -24.03
N GLY A 46 2.69 -1.17 -24.20
CA GLY A 46 3.15 -2.12 -25.22
C GLY A 46 4.44 -2.86 -24.85
N ALA A 47 4.84 -2.86 -23.57
CA ALA A 47 5.99 -3.65 -23.14
C ALA A 47 5.73 -5.17 -23.23
N ASN A 48 4.46 -5.58 -23.30
CA ASN A 48 4.01 -6.97 -23.35
C ASN A 48 3.00 -7.20 -24.47
N VAL A 49 3.04 -8.39 -25.09
CA VAL A 49 2.16 -8.77 -26.23
C VAL A 49 0.73 -9.09 -25.79
N GLU A 50 0.58 -9.54 -24.54
CA GLU A 50 -0.70 -9.87 -23.93
C GLU A 50 -0.78 -9.21 -22.55
N ILE A 51 -1.97 -8.75 -22.18
CA ILE A 51 -2.27 -8.14 -20.89
C ILE A 51 -3.05 -9.17 -20.08
N PRO A 52 -2.51 -9.67 -18.95
CA PRO A 52 -3.25 -10.54 -18.05
C PRO A 52 -4.49 -9.85 -17.48
N GLU A 53 -5.57 -10.59 -17.27
CA GLU A 53 -6.84 -10.07 -16.73
C GLU A 53 -6.63 -9.38 -15.36
N GLU A 54 -5.69 -9.86 -14.55
CA GLU A 54 -5.36 -9.25 -13.27
C GLU A 54 -4.81 -7.82 -13.40
N VAL A 55 -4.17 -7.49 -14.53
CA VAL A 55 -3.64 -6.14 -14.77
C VAL A 55 -4.77 -5.17 -15.15
N GLU A 56 -5.86 -5.65 -15.74
CA GLU A 56 -7.01 -4.81 -16.09
C GLU A 56 -7.71 -4.23 -14.86
N ILE A 57 -7.65 -4.91 -13.71
CA ILE A 57 -8.25 -4.44 -12.46
C ILE A 57 -7.35 -3.46 -11.68
N PHE A 58 -6.10 -3.26 -12.10
CA PHE A 58 -5.14 -2.43 -11.37
C PHE A 58 -5.56 -0.96 -11.24
N PRO A 59 -6.16 -0.28 -12.23
CA PRO A 59 -6.60 1.11 -12.06
C PRO A 59 -7.55 1.30 -10.87
N HIS A 60 -8.51 0.38 -10.67
CA HIS A 60 -9.39 0.41 -9.50
C HIS A 60 -8.63 0.21 -8.19
N SER A 61 -7.68 -0.73 -8.18
CA SER A 61 -6.85 -1.01 -7.01
C SER A 61 -5.93 0.15 -6.65
N VAL A 62 -5.36 0.84 -7.65
CA VAL A 62 -4.51 2.03 -7.49
C VAL A 62 -5.27 3.14 -6.79
N VAL A 63 -6.48 3.48 -7.27
CA VAL A 63 -7.31 4.52 -6.66
C VAL A 63 -7.67 4.16 -5.23
N HIS A 64 -8.16 2.93 -5.01
CA HIS A 64 -8.53 2.47 -3.67
C HIS A 64 -7.36 2.55 -2.67
N LEU A 65 -6.15 2.14 -3.08
CA LEU A 65 -4.97 2.17 -2.22
C LEU A 65 -4.48 3.60 -1.95
N ALA A 66 -4.61 4.51 -2.92
CA ALA A 66 -4.28 5.91 -2.74
C ALA A 66 -5.26 6.61 -1.77
N GLU A 67 -6.56 6.37 -1.93
CA GLU A 67 -7.61 6.87 -1.02
C GLU A 67 -7.41 6.34 0.39
N ARG A 68 -7.18 5.03 0.52
CA ARG A 68 -6.87 4.40 1.81
C ARG A 68 -5.65 5.02 2.49
N ALA A 69 -4.61 5.39 1.73
CA ALA A 69 -3.43 6.04 2.30
C ALA A 69 -3.76 7.42 2.88
N ALA A 70 -4.61 8.20 2.21
CA ALA A 70 -5.10 9.49 2.72
C ALA A 70 -5.98 9.30 3.96
N GLU A 71 -6.93 8.36 3.93
CA GLU A 71 -7.82 8.06 5.06
C GLU A 71 -7.06 7.68 6.33
N ILE A 72 -5.93 6.98 6.21
CA ILE A 72 -5.11 6.60 7.37
C ILE A 72 -4.46 7.83 8.02
N LEU A 73 -4.12 8.87 7.26
CA LEU A 73 -3.49 10.08 7.78
C LEU A 73 -4.50 11.11 8.32
N ASP A 74 -5.74 11.04 7.84
CA ASP A 74 -6.83 11.94 8.25
C ASP A 74 -7.62 11.44 9.47
N ALA A 75 -7.34 10.22 9.95
CA ALA A 75 -7.99 9.57 11.09
C ALA A 75 -7.39 9.99 12.45
#